data_AF-A0A969WMR0-F1
#
_entry.id   AF-A0A969WMR0-F1
#
_cell.length_a   1.000
_cell.length_b   1.000
_cell.length_c   1.000
_cell.angle_alpha   90.00
_cell.angle_beta   90.00
_cell.angle_gamma   90.00
#
_symmetry.space_group_name_H-M   'P 1'
#
loop_
_entity.id
_entity.type
_entity.pdbx_description
1 polymer ?
#
loop_
_entity_poly.entity_id
_entity_poly.type
_entity_poly.pdbx_seq_one_letter_code
_entity_poly.pdbx_strand_id
1 'polypeptide(L)'
;MRKLLNFVPFILIALIFTACGGGTSRTPEERKALLMQEKVEQYAEVSLEADLSHLSDNDLKMLSILIDIADIMDELFWLDAIGDKEEFMAQINDEATKQYAEINYGPWDRLDGNSSFVDVYGEKPAGANYYPADITEEEFQAWEHKDKTDWYSLVRRDDDGNLIAIKYHEAYAEKVEKAASLLEEAAEYSDDPDFKLYLLLRAKALRTDDYLQSDLAWMDMKENPIDFVVGPIESYEDAFKGFRAAHSGQILVKDVEWSKQIEHFNALLPELQAGLPVPDEYKQEKPADGGDMNVYNVIYYAGDCNAGSKNIAINLPNDPRVHALKGSRKLQLKNSMKAKFDEILMPIAELLIDEDQLQHIKFEDAFFQNVMFHEVAHGLGVKYTLDGETSVRDALEAYYSPIEEAKADIAGLYMVTQLYELGEFPEKDLMDNYVTFLAGIFRSVRFGVSSSHGKANMIEFYYLKERKAFVRDEDTGRYSVNFENMKQAVSDLVAEIIIMQADADIEKAAKWVNENGNIGEELQDDLDMIAGDGIPKDIVFKQGKEVLGLE
;
A
#
# COMPACT_ATOMS: atom_id res chain seq x y z
N MET A 1 -70.75 -12.10 25.30
CA MET A 1 -70.93 -10.99 26.28
C MET A 1 -70.11 -11.29 27.53
N ARG A 2 -69.15 -10.39 27.81
CA ARG A 2 -68.28 -10.19 29.00
C ARG A 2 -68.40 -11.15 30.19
N LYS A 3 -67.25 -11.66 30.66
CA LYS A 3 -66.86 -11.80 32.08
C LYS A 3 -65.32 -11.71 32.15
N LEU A 4 -64.77 -10.58 32.59
CA LEU A 4 -64.32 -10.26 33.96
C LEU A 4 -63.04 -11.03 34.37
N LEU A 5 -61.91 -10.30 34.25
CA LEU A 5 -60.60 -10.59 34.81
C LEU A 5 -60.67 -10.68 36.34
N ASN A 6 -59.98 -11.67 36.92
CA ASN A 6 -59.56 -11.65 38.31
C ASN A 6 -58.05 -11.96 38.40
N PHE A 7 -57.36 -11.08 39.11
CA PHE A 7 -55.96 -11.12 39.51
C PHE A 7 -55.63 -12.34 40.39
N VAL A 8 -54.47 -12.97 40.15
CA VAL A 8 -53.74 -13.80 41.12
C VAL A 8 -52.25 -13.43 41.02
N PRO A 9 -51.55 -13.08 42.11
CA PRO A 9 -50.13 -12.81 42.07
C PRO A 9 -49.35 -14.12 42.24
N PHE A 10 -48.51 -14.48 41.28
CA PHE A 10 -47.55 -15.58 41.42
C PHE A 10 -46.18 -15.01 41.81
N ILE A 11 -45.71 -15.43 42.97
CA ILE A 11 -44.39 -15.13 43.54
C ILE A 11 -43.34 -15.81 42.67
N LEU A 12 -42.47 -15.03 42.02
CA LEU A 12 -41.33 -15.53 41.26
C LEU A 12 -40.17 -15.75 42.24
N ILE A 13 -39.85 -17.02 42.52
CA ILE A 13 -38.65 -17.42 43.26
C ILE A 13 -37.47 -17.32 42.30
N ALA A 14 -36.61 -16.32 42.50
CA ALA A 14 -35.33 -16.21 41.82
C ALA A 14 -34.34 -17.24 42.40
N LEU A 15 -34.07 -18.29 41.64
CA LEU A 15 -32.95 -19.20 41.87
C LEU A 15 -31.67 -18.55 41.35
N ILE A 16 -30.87 -18.02 42.27
CA ILE A 16 -29.50 -17.58 42.00
C ILE A 16 -28.65 -18.84 41.86
N PHE A 17 -28.28 -19.20 40.62
CA PHE A 17 -27.19 -20.13 40.37
C PHE A 17 -25.87 -19.39 40.53
N THR A 18 -25.25 -19.53 41.71
CA THR A 18 -23.83 -19.25 41.91
C THR A 18 -23.01 -20.34 41.22
N ALA A 19 -22.54 -20.06 40.01
CA ALA A 19 -21.47 -20.83 39.39
C ALA A 19 -20.13 -20.33 39.96
N CYS A 20 -19.57 -21.10 40.90
CA CYS A 20 -18.20 -20.96 41.33
C CYS A 20 -17.27 -21.55 40.24
N GLY A 21 -16.77 -20.69 39.36
CA GLY A 21 -15.59 -20.94 38.54
C GLY A 21 -14.58 -19.83 38.83
N GLY A 22 -13.44 -20.17 39.43
CA GLY A 22 -12.38 -19.21 39.77
C GLY A 22 -11.66 -18.69 38.54
N GLY A 23 -12.26 -17.73 37.85
CA GLY A 23 -11.55 -16.81 36.96
C GLY A 23 -11.35 -15.50 37.72
N THR A 24 -10.10 -15.11 37.98
CA THR A 24 -9.79 -13.74 38.39
C THR A 24 -10.35 -12.80 37.34
N SER A 25 -11.38 -12.04 37.70
CA SER A 25 -11.93 -10.95 36.87
C SER A 25 -10.80 -9.97 36.55
N ARG A 26 -10.33 -9.96 35.29
CA ARG A 26 -9.34 -8.97 34.83
C ARG A 26 -9.82 -7.54 35.11
N THR A 27 -8.90 -6.64 35.46
CA THR A 27 -9.22 -5.21 35.58
C THR A 27 -9.56 -4.60 34.21
N PRO A 28 -10.23 -3.45 34.13
CA PRO A 28 -10.41 -2.75 32.86
C PRO A 28 -9.09 -2.45 32.15
N GLU A 29 -8.05 -2.10 32.91
CA GLU A 29 -6.69 -1.84 32.38
C GLU A 29 -6.05 -3.09 31.80
N GLU A 30 -6.14 -4.23 32.49
CA GLU A 30 -5.65 -5.52 31.99
C GLU A 30 -6.40 -5.97 30.72
N ARG A 31 -7.70 -5.67 30.62
CA ARG A 31 -8.46 -5.93 29.38
C ARG A 31 -8.01 -5.04 28.23
N LYS A 32 -7.78 -3.75 28.48
CA LYS A 32 -7.30 -2.81 27.45
C LYS A 32 -5.92 -3.21 26.93
N ALA A 33 -4.99 -3.55 27.82
CA ALA A 33 -3.66 -4.01 27.44
C ALA A 33 -3.71 -5.28 26.57
N LEU A 34 -4.61 -6.22 26.87
CA LEU A 34 -4.78 -7.42 26.04
C LEU A 34 -5.35 -7.10 24.65
N LEU A 35 -6.36 -6.23 24.56
CA LEU A 35 -6.91 -5.81 23.27
C LEU A 35 -5.84 -5.10 22.41
N MET A 36 -4.96 -4.32 23.04
CA MET A 36 -3.85 -3.66 22.35
C MET A 36 -2.77 -4.64 21.94
N GLN A 37 -2.52 -5.67 22.74
CA GLN A 37 -1.63 -6.76 22.37
C GLN A 37 -2.17 -7.52 21.13
N GLU A 38 -3.47 -7.83 21.10
CA GLU A 38 -4.13 -8.43 19.93
C GLU A 38 -4.00 -7.54 18.68
N LYS A 39 -4.04 -6.21 18.85
CA LYS A 39 -3.80 -5.26 17.73
C LYS A 39 -2.34 -5.27 17.25
N VAL A 40 -1.37 -5.32 18.16
CA VAL A 40 0.06 -5.46 17.80
C VAL A 40 0.28 -6.77 17.04
N GLU A 41 -0.36 -7.86 17.47
CA GLU A 41 -0.25 -9.19 16.85
C GLU A 41 -0.92 -9.26 15.46
N GLN A 42 -1.66 -8.22 15.03
CA GLN A 42 -2.06 -8.09 13.62
C GLN A 42 -0.88 -7.78 12.69
N TYR A 43 0.32 -7.55 13.23
CA TYR A 43 1.55 -7.30 12.48
C TYR A 43 2.59 -8.37 12.81
N ALA A 44 2.96 -9.19 11.83
CA ALA A 44 4.08 -10.13 12.00
C ALA A 44 5.41 -9.41 11.88
N GLU A 45 6.33 -9.64 12.83
CA GLU A 45 7.69 -9.12 12.75
C GLU A 45 8.54 -9.97 11.80
N VAL A 46 9.16 -9.33 10.81
CA VAL A 46 10.04 -9.97 9.83
C VAL A 46 11.39 -9.25 9.80
N SER A 47 12.48 -10.01 9.76
CA SER A 47 13.82 -9.42 9.61
C SER A 47 14.08 -9.03 8.16
N LEU A 48 14.47 -7.77 7.95
CA LEU A 48 14.67 -7.21 6.61
C LEU A 48 16.11 -7.44 6.15
N GLU A 49 16.37 -8.66 5.69
CA GLU A 49 17.68 -9.11 5.20
C GLU A 49 17.79 -9.01 3.67
N ALA A 50 19.02 -8.89 3.16
CA ALA A 50 19.35 -8.98 1.74
C ALA A 50 20.79 -9.47 1.54
N ASP A 51 21.08 -10.11 0.39
CA ASP A 51 22.45 -10.44 0.01
C ASP A 51 23.18 -9.17 -0.44
N LEU A 52 24.15 -8.73 0.37
CA LEU A 52 25.00 -7.57 0.11
C LEU A 52 26.40 -7.96 -0.39
N SER A 53 26.67 -9.26 -0.61
CA SER A 53 28.02 -9.77 -0.91
C SER A 53 28.62 -9.26 -2.23
N HIS A 54 27.78 -8.71 -3.10
CA HIS A 54 28.18 -8.12 -4.38
C HIS A 54 28.50 -6.61 -4.28
N LEU A 55 28.20 -5.96 -3.15
CA LEU A 55 28.48 -4.55 -2.91
C LEU A 55 29.95 -4.33 -2.51
N SER A 56 30.48 -3.16 -2.84
CA SER A 56 31.85 -2.77 -2.46
C SER A 56 31.94 -2.32 -1.00
N ASP A 57 33.16 -2.25 -0.45
CA ASP A 57 33.39 -1.67 0.90
C ASP A 57 32.90 -0.22 1.01
N ASN A 58 32.93 0.53 -0.10
CA ASN A 58 32.41 1.89 -0.16
C ASN A 58 30.88 1.91 -0.12
N ASP A 59 30.23 1.01 -0.86
CA ASP A 59 28.77 0.84 -0.83
C ASP A 59 28.28 0.49 0.58
N LEU A 60 28.95 -0.43 1.28
CA LEU A 60 28.57 -0.83 2.64
C LEU A 60 28.70 0.34 3.65
N LYS A 61 29.75 1.17 3.52
CA LYS A 61 29.88 2.40 4.31
C LYS A 61 28.80 3.41 3.96
N MET A 62 28.52 3.59 2.68
CA MET A 62 27.47 4.47 2.20
C MET A 62 26.11 4.05 2.76
N LEU A 63 25.75 2.76 2.70
CA LEU A 63 24.51 2.22 3.26
C LEU A 63 24.32 2.58 4.74
N SER A 64 25.39 2.51 5.54
CA SER A 64 25.34 2.91 6.95
C SER A 64 24.95 4.38 7.12
N ILE A 65 25.46 5.26 6.26
CA ILE A 65 25.12 6.69 6.26
C ILE A 65 23.69 6.91 5.73
N LEU A 66 23.26 6.15 4.72
CA LEU A 66 21.90 6.22 4.19
C LEU A 66 20.85 5.86 5.25
N ILE A 67 21.15 4.88 6.11
CA ILE A 67 20.29 4.52 7.27
C ILE A 67 20.18 5.71 8.23
N ASP A 68 21.30 6.37 8.57
CA ASP A 68 21.27 7.54 9.46
C ASP A 68 20.46 8.71 8.85
N ILE A 69 20.44 8.84 7.52
CA ILE A 69 19.61 9.83 6.81
C ILE A 69 18.13 9.44 6.89
N ALA A 70 17.81 8.15 6.66
CA ALA A 70 16.46 7.64 6.74
C ALA A 70 15.87 7.80 8.14
N ASP A 71 16.65 7.56 9.21
CA ASP A 71 16.24 7.81 10.60
C ASP A 71 15.82 9.27 10.84
N ILE A 72 16.49 10.23 10.20
CA ILE A 72 16.08 11.64 10.27
C ILE A 72 14.73 11.85 9.58
N MET A 73 14.44 11.16 8.48
CA MET A 73 13.12 11.19 7.84
C MET A 73 12.05 10.59 8.75
N ASP A 74 12.38 9.55 9.53
CA ASP A 74 11.48 9.00 10.55
C ASP A 74 11.10 10.05 11.59
N GLU A 75 12.10 10.74 12.13
CA GLU A 75 11.89 11.83 13.10
C GLU A 75 11.03 12.96 12.51
N LEU A 76 11.25 13.32 11.24
CA LEU A 76 10.45 14.35 10.55
C LEU A 76 9.02 13.89 10.32
N PHE A 77 8.79 12.63 9.99
CA PHE A 77 7.43 12.13 9.76
C PHE A 77 6.59 12.08 11.06
N TRP A 78 7.20 11.83 12.21
CA TRP A 78 6.51 12.02 13.49
C TRP A 78 5.98 13.45 13.64
N LEU A 79 6.80 14.45 13.27
CA LEU A 79 6.39 15.85 13.27
C LEU A 79 5.28 16.11 12.26
N ASP A 80 5.30 15.49 11.09
CA ASP A 80 4.25 15.62 10.07
C ASP A 80 2.91 15.01 10.53
N ALA A 81 2.95 13.81 11.11
CA ALA A 81 1.77 13.03 11.46
C ALA A 81 1.06 13.53 12.73
N ILE A 82 1.82 13.88 13.77
CA ILE A 82 1.25 14.22 15.09
C ILE A 82 2.00 15.33 15.85
N GLY A 83 3.30 15.49 15.64
CA GLY A 83 4.15 16.41 16.41
C GLY A 83 5.29 15.69 17.12
N ASP A 84 5.68 16.18 18.30
CA ASP A 84 6.81 15.63 19.04
C ASP A 84 6.50 14.20 19.55
N LYS A 85 7.33 13.23 19.14
CA LYS A 85 7.14 11.81 19.41
C LYS A 85 7.23 11.53 20.91
N GLU A 86 8.23 12.09 21.58
CA GLU A 86 8.50 11.86 22.99
C GLU A 86 7.37 12.42 23.87
N GLU A 87 6.88 13.63 23.58
CA GLU A 87 5.73 14.24 24.26
C GLU A 87 4.45 13.41 24.06
N PHE A 88 4.24 12.86 22.86
CA PHE A 88 3.13 11.96 22.58
C PHE A 88 3.25 10.64 23.34
N MET A 89 4.38 9.94 23.21
CA MET A 89 4.62 8.63 23.84
C MET A 89 4.58 8.69 25.36
N ALA A 90 4.94 9.83 25.97
CA ALA A 90 4.84 10.05 27.40
C ALA A 90 3.39 10.03 27.94
N GLN A 91 2.39 10.18 27.07
CA GLN A 91 0.96 10.13 27.46
C GLN A 91 0.41 8.70 27.51
N ILE A 92 1.16 7.72 26.99
CA ILE A 92 0.77 6.32 26.93
C ILE A 92 1.52 5.56 28.05
N ASN A 93 0.79 4.81 28.88
CA ASN A 93 1.35 4.15 30.05
C ASN A 93 1.60 2.65 29.87
N ASP A 94 0.95 2.02 28.88
CA ASP A 94 1.07 0.60 28.61
C ASP A 94 1.89 0.32 27.35
N GLU A 95 2.69 -0.74 27.39
CA GLU A 95 3.70 -1.03 26.37
C GLU A 95 3.08 -1.45 25.04
N ALA A 96 2.01 -2.24 25.07
CA ALA A 96 1.32 -2.69 23.86
C ALA A 96 0.73 -1.49 23.09
N THR A 97 0.15 -0.50 23.79
CA THR A 97 -0.32 0.73 23.14
C THR A 97 0.83 1.56 22.57
N LYS A 98 1.98 1.63 23.26
CA LYS A 98 3.16 2.33 22.71
C LYS A 98 3.67 1.67 21.45
N GLN A 99 3.88 0.35 21.48
CA GLN A 99 4.30 -0.41 20.31
C GLN A 99 3.32 -0.24 19.14
N TYR A 100 2.02 -0.29 19.42
CA TYR A 100 1.01 -0.07 18.38
C TYR A 100 1.00 1.37 17.85
N ALA A 101 1.26 2.35 18.71
CA ALA A 101 1.41 3.74 18.31
C ALA A 101 2.68 3.99 17.50
N GLU A 102 3.78 3.26 17.77
CA GLU A 102 5.00 3.28 16.96
C GLU A 102 4.73 2.74 15.56
N ILE A 103 4.00 1.63 15.45
CA ILE A 103 3.59 1.07 14.15
C ILE A 103 2.77 2.07 13.34
N ASN A 104 1.87 2.82 14.01
CA ASN A 104 0.92 3.71 13.34
C ASN A 104 1.35 5.18 13.26
N TYR A 105 2.50 5.56 13.83
CA TYR A 105 2.94 6.96 13.92
C TYR A 105 1.87 7.88 14.55
N GLY A 106 1.26 7.40 15.64
CA GLY A 106 0.18 8.10 16.33
C GLY A 106 -0.89 7.16 16.92
N PRO A 107 -1.93 7.71 17.55
CA PRO A 107 -2.98 6.97 18.27
C PRO A 107 -4.13 6.48 17.39
N TRP A 108 -3.95 6.44 16.06
CA TRP A 108 -4.99 6.10 15.08
C TRP A 108 -4.65 4.83 14.31
N ASP A 109 -5.57 3.87 14.29
CA ASP A 109 -5.40 2.58 13.62
C ASP A 109 -5.51 2.75 12.10
N ARG A 110 -4.37 2.76 11.39
CA ARG A 110 -4.32 2.98 9.95
C ARG A 110 -4.98 1.85 9.14
N LEU A 111 -5.14 0.66 9.72
CA LEU A 111 -5.84 -0.47 9.08
C LEU A 111 -7.34 -0.51 9.43
N ASP A 112 -7.80 0.36 10.33
CA ASP A 112 -9.20 0.48 10.76
C ASP A 112 -9.71 1.93 10.59
N GLY A 113 -9.44 2.51 9.42
CA GLY A 113 -9.97 3.81 9.02
C GLY A 113 -9.50 4.99 9.88
N ASN A 114 -8.31 4.90 10.48
CA ASN A 114 -7.77 5.87 11.45
C ASN A 114 -8.63 6.01 12.72
N SER A 115 -9.32 4.95 13.13
CA SER A 115 -10.03 4.93 14.41
C SER A 115 -9.05 5.10 15.57
N SER A 116 -9.36 6.04 16.48
CA SER A 116 -8.53 6.27 17.66
C SER A 116 -8.57 5.07 18.61
N PHE A 117 -7.40 4.61 19.06
CA PHE A 117 -7.27 3.57 20.09
C PHE A 117 -6.78 4.14 21.44
N VAL A 118 -6.59 5.46 21.53
CA VAL A 118 -6.23 6.15 22.77
C VAL A 118 -7.32 7.17 23.11
N ASP A 119 -8.04 6.95 24.22
CA ASP A 119 -9.29 7.66 24.56
C ASP A 119 -9.20 9.19 24.61
N VAL A 120 -8.03 9.77 24.91
CA VAL A 120 -7.84 11.23 24.96
C VAL A 120 -7.73 11.86 23.57
N TYR A 121 -7.46 11.04 22.56
CA TYR A 121 -7.41 11.44 21.16
C TYR A 121 -8.75 11.11 20.48
N GLY A 122 -9.31 12.10 19.79
CA GLY A 122 -10.51 11.94 18.98
C GLY A 122 -10.19 11.46 17.56
N GLU A 123 -11.04 11.85 16.61
CA GLU A 123 -10.79 11.64 15.18
C GLU A 123 -9.44 12.24 14.77
N LYS A 124 -8.73 11.55 13.84
CA LYS A 124 -7.49 12.06 13.28
C LYS A 124 -7.75 13.40 12.57
N PRO A 125 -7.03 14.48 12.90
CA PRO A 125 -7.15 15.73 12.17
C PRO A 125 -6.87 15.50 10.68
N ALA A 126 -7.78 15.93 9.80
CA ALA A 126 -7.63 15.71 8.36
C ALA A 126 -6.34 16.33 7.81
N GLY A 127 -5.91 17.46 8.36
CA GLY A 127 -4.66 18.12 7.97
C GLY A 127 -3.41 17.58 8.68
N ALA A 128 -3.52 16.48 9.45
CA ALA A 128 -2.48 16.00 10.36
C ALA A 128 -1.85 17.15 11.16
N ASN A 129 -0.52 17.25 11.23
CA ASN A 129 0.17 18.40 11.80
C ASN A 129 0.64 19.42 10.76
N TYR A 130 0.17 19.35 9.51
CA TYR A 130 0.57 20.30 8.47
C TYR A 130 -0.14 21.64 8.57
N TYR A 131 -1.34 21.66 9.18
CA TYR A 131 -2.20 22.83 9.33
C TYR A 131 -2.53 23.10 10.79
N PRO A 132 -2.98 24.31 11.17
CA PRO A 132 -3.59 24.51 12.48
C PRO A 132 -4.75 23.53 12.68
N ALA A 133 -4.84 22.88 13.85
CA ALA A 133 -5.87 21.87 14.13
C ALA A 133 -7.31 22.42 14.04
N ASP A 134 -7.47 23.75 14.13
CA ASP A 134 -8.75 24.45 14.04
C ASP A 134 -9.02 25.10 12.68
N ILE A 135 -8.17 24.85 11.67
CA ILE A 135 -8.35 25.44 10.33
C ILE A 135 -9.68 25.02 9.72
N THR A 136 -10.37 25.96 9.07
CA THR A 136 -11.60 25.66 8.31
C THR A 136 -11.36 25.77 6.81
N GLU A 137 -12.27 25.15 6.04
CA GLU A 137 -12.29 25.25 4.59
C GLU A 137 -12.37 26.71 4.14
N GLU A 138 -13.28 27.49 4.75
CA GLU A 138 -13.51 28.89 4.40
C GLU A 138 -12.28 29.75 4.70
N GLU A 139 -11.63 29.49 5.84
CA GLU A 139 -10.41 30.18 6.22
C GLU A 139 -9.27 29.90 5.23
N PHE A 140 -9.03 28.62 4.92
CA PHE A 140 -8.02 28.22 3.95
C PHE A 140 -8.33 28.79 2.56
N GLN A 141 -9.58 28.75 2.12
CA GLN A 141 -9.99 29.32 0.84
C GLN A 141 -9.79 30.83 0.77
N ALA A 142 -10.10 31.58 1.83
CA ALA A 142 -9.94 33.02 1.87
C ALA A 142 -8.47 33.49 2.00
N TRP A 143 -7.57 32.61 2.44
CA TRP A 143 -6.16 32.92 2.60
C TRP A 143 -5.43 32.96 1.26
N GLU A 144 -4.91 34.14 0.90
CA GLU A 144 -4.16 34.36 -0.33
C GLU A 144 -2.66 34.35 -0.02
N HIS A 145 -1.98 33.26 -0.39
CA HIS A 145 -0.54 33.09 -0.21
C HIS A 145 0.08 32.31 -1.36
N LYS A 146 1.31 32.67 -1.76
CA LYS A 146 1.99 32.03 -2.90
C LYS A 146 2.24 30.53 -2.66
N ASP A 147 2.45 30.13 -1.41
CA ASP A 147 2.74 28.75 -1.00
C ASP A 147 1.48 28.01 -0.50
N LYS A 148 0.28 28.54 -0.75
CA LYS A 148 -0.98 27.92 -0.30
C LYS A 148 -1.09 26.46 -0.71
N THR A 149 -0.73 26.13 -1.94
CA THR A 149 -0.78 24.77 -2.53
C THR A 149 0.60 24.12 -2.65
N ASP A 150 1.61 24.68 -1.99
CA ASP A 150 2.98 24.17 -2.07
C ASP A 150 3.15 22.86 -1.29
N TRP A 151 3.92 21.92 -1.83
CA TRP A 151 4.06 20.59 -1.22
C TRP A 151 4.94 20.58 0.01
N TYR A 152 5.79 21.58 0.16
CA TYR A 152 6.93 21.57 1.07
C TYR A 152 6.83 22.74 2.06
N SER A 153 5.62 22.97 2.59
CA SER A 153 5.37 24.02 3.57
C SER A 153 4.32 23.64 4.61
N LEU A 154 4.52 24.12 5.84
CA LEU A 154 3.53 24.05 6.91
C LEU A 154 2.66 25.31 6.88
N VAL A 155 1.38 25.16 7.20
CA VAL A 155 0.51 26.28 7.52
C VAL A 155 0.46 26.44 9.04
N ARG A 156 0.72 27.64 9.52
CA ARG A 156 0.68 27.98 10.95
C ARG A 156 -0.06 29.29 11.17
N ARG A 157 -0.37 29.59 12.43
CA ARG A 157 -0.85 30.91 12.84
C ARG A 157 0.32 31.74 13.39
N ASP A 158 0.41 33.00 12.99
CA ASP A 158 1.29 33.96 13.65
C ASP A 158 0.70 34.45 14.99
N ASP A 159 1.42 35.33 15.69
CA ASP A 159 1.00 35.90 16.98
C ASP A 159 -0.31 36.71 16.89
N ASP A 160 -0.63 37.23 15.70
CA ASP A 160 -1.87 37.97 15.42
C ASP A 160 -3.03 37.05 14.99
N GLY A 161 -2.78 35.73 14.90
CA GLY A 161 -3.74 34.70 14.52
C GLY A 161 -3.90 34.50 13.01
N ASN A 162 -3.13 35.19 12.17
CA ASN A 162 -3.22 35.08 10.72
C ASN A 162 -2.49 33.82 10.24
N LEU A 163 -2.98 33.23 9.15
CA LEU A 163 -2.32 32.12 8.50
C LEU A 163 -1.02 32.58 7.82
N ILE A 164 0.05 31.82 8.05
CA ILE A 164 1.37 31.94 7.41
C ILE A 164 1.80 30.59 6.84
N ALA A 165 2.63 30.61 5.80
CA ALA A 165 3.33 29.42 5.30
C ALA A 165 4.78 29.44 5.77
N ILE A 166 5.29 28.31 6.25
CA ILE A 166 6.69 28.12 6.64
C ILE A 166 7.24 26.96 5.81
N LYS A 167 8.32 27.18 5.07
CA LYS A 167 8.93 26.14 4.23
C LYS A 167 9.53 25.03 5.11
N TYR A 168 9.53 23.78 4.64
CA TYR A 168 10.05 22.64 5.42
C TYR A 168 11.52 22.85 5.81
N HIS A 169 12.36 23.36 4.90
CA HIS A 169 13.76 23.67 5.22
C HIS A 169 13.93 24.75 6.31
N GLU A 170 12.92 25.61 6.51
CA GLU A 170 12.91 26.60 7.58
C GLU A 170 12.35 26.02 8.89
N ALA A 171 11.22 25.31 8.81
CA ALA A 171 10.55 24.70 9.95
C ALA A 171 11.40 23.62 10.63
N TYR A 172 12.18 22.89 9.83
CA TYR A 172 12.94 21.72 10.26
C TYR A 172 14.45 21.89 10.03
N ALA A 173 14.94 23.14 10.05
CA ALA A 173 16.29 23.52 9.61
C ALA A 173 17.43 22.65 10.18
N GLU A 174 17.39 22.29 11.47
CA GLU A 174 18.44 21.47 12.09
C GLU A 174 18.49 20.05 11.52
N LYS A 175 17.33 19.38 11.43
CA LYS A 175 17.21 18.02 10.88
C LYS A 175 17.54 18.01 9.39
N VAL A 176 17.04 19.00 8.66
CA VAL A 176 17.31 19.19 7.23
C VAL A 176 18.80 19.37 6.96
N GLU A 177 19.49 20.21 7.72
CA GLU A 177 20.94 20.42 7.53
C GLU A 177 21.74 19.15 7.84
N LYS A 178 21.35 18.42 8.89
CA LYS A 178 21.99 17.16 9.25
C LYS A 178 21.82 16.11 8.14
N ALA A 179 20.60 15.91 7.64
CA ALA A 179 20.33 14.98 6.54
C ALA A 179 21.06 15.39 5.24
N ALA A 180 21.06 16.69 4.90
CA ALA A 180 21.75 17.18 3.72
C ALA A 180 23.27 17.00 3.81
N SER A 181 23.88 17.25 4.98
CA SER A 181 25.31 17.01 5.20
C SER A 181 25.68 15.54 5.08
N LEU A 182 24.84 14.64 5.60
CA LEU A 182 25.06 13.20 5.48
C LEU A 182 24.88 12.71 4.04
N LEU A 183 23.94 13.28 3.27
CA LEU A 183 23.82 12.99 1.83
C LEU A 183 25.09 13.39 1.07
N GLU A 184 25.68 14.55 1.39
CA GLU A 184 26.95 15.00 0.83
C GLU A 184 28.11 14.07 1.23
N GLU A 185 28.12 13.56 2.47
CA GLU A 185 29.10 12.57 2.93
C GLU A 185 28.94 11.22 2.19
N ALA A 186 27.71 10.70 2.08
CA ALA A 186 27.38 9.48 1.36
C ALA A 186 27.82 9.58 -0.12
N ALA A 187 27.64 10.74 -0.74
CA ALA A 187 28.06 11.01 -2.12
C ALA A 187 29.58 10.90 -2.34
N GLU A 188 30.41 11.00 -1.31
CA GLU A 188 31.86 10.76 -1.40
C GLU A 188 32.23 9.28 -1.46
N TYR A 189 31.33 8.38 -1.07
CA TYR A 189 31.51 6.93 -1.17
C TYR A 189 30.91 6.33 -2.45
N SER A 190 30.03 7.05 -3.16
CA SER A 190 29.45 6.56 -4.40
C SER A 190 30.47 6.53 -5.55
N ASP A 191 30.78 5.33 -6.02
CA ASP A 191 31.59 5.13 -7.24
C ASP A 191 30.77 5.38 -8.53
N ASP A 192 29.44 5.33 -8.45
CA ASP A 192 28.54 5.69 -9.54
C ASP A 192 28.34 7.22 -9.61
N PRO A 193 28.67 7.86 -10.76
CA PRO A 193 28.60 9.31 -10.88
C PRO A 193 27.17 9.86 -10.91
N ASP A 194 26.19 9.09 -11.37
CA ASP A 194 24.79 9.51 -11.45
C ASP A 194 24.13 9.42 -10.07
N PHE A 195 24.42 8.37 -9.30
CA PHE A 195 23.99 8.28 -7.90
C PHE A 195 24.66 9.34 -7.03
N LYS A 196 25.96 9.59 -7.23
CA LYS A 196 26.66 10.71 -6.58
C LYS A 196 25.97 12.04 -6.88
N LEU A 197 25.65 12.31 -8.14
CA LEU A 197 24.96 13.52 -8.55
C LEU A 197 23.58 13.63 -7.89
N TYR A 198 22.82 12.55 -7.86
CA TYR A 198 21.52 12.47 -7.20
C TYR A 198 21.61 12.85 -5.72
N LEU A 199 22.52 12.22 -4.96
CA LEU A 199 22.69 12.49 -3.53
C LEU A 199 23.02 13.96 -3.25
N LEU A 200 23.92 14.56 -4.04
CA LEU A 200 24.28 15.98 -3.94
C LEU A 200 23.11 16.91 -4.28
N LEU A 201 22.35 16.59 -5.33
CA LEU A 201 21.17 17.38 -5.70
C LEU A 201 20.04 17.23 -4.68
N ARG A 202 19.86 16.05 -4.09
CA ARG A 202 18.86 15.82 -3.04
C ARG A 202 19.24 16.53 -1.75
N ALA A 203 20.53 16.59 -1.38
CA ALA A 203 21.01 17.42 -0.27
C ALA A 203 20.68 18.90 -0.49
N LYS A 204 20.89 19.41 -1.70
CA LYS A 204 20.49 20.77 -2.07
C LYS A 204 18.96 20.94 -2.00
N ALA A 205 18.20 19.98 -2.51
CA ALA A 205 16.73 20.03 -2.51
C ALA A 205 16.16 20.12 -1.09
N LEU A 206 16.67 19.34 -0.14
CA LEU A 206 16.28 19.43 1.27
C LEU A 206 16.50 20.84 1.83
N ARG A 207 17.57 21.54 1.43
CA ARG A 207 17.88 22.90 1.90
C ARG A 207 17.09 24.01 1.19
N THR A 208 16.43 23.71 0.08
CA THR A 208 15.74 24.74 -0.75
C THR A 208 14.27 24.46 -1.00
N ASP A 209 13.78 23.28 -0.64
CA ASP A 209 12.45 22.75 -1.00
C ASP A 209 12.17 22.77 -2.51
N ASP A 210 13.20 22.52 -3.33
CA ASP A 210 13.07 22.39 -4.79
C ASP A 210 13.67 21.06 -5.24
N TYR A 211 12.80 20.07 -5.39
CA TYR A 211 13.16 18.67 -5.64
C TYR A 211 13.28 18.32 -7.12
N LEU A 212 12.85 19.20 -8.04
CA LEU A 212 12.75 18.90 -9.47
C LEU A 212 14.07 18.39 -10.06
N GLN A 213 15.18 19.06 -9.75
CA GLN A 213 16.48 18.65 -10.29
C GLN A 213 16.98 17.34 -9.70
N SER A 214 16.74 17.10 -8.40
CA SER A 214 17.11 15.83 -7.77
C SER A 214 16.28 14.67 -8.31
N ASP A 215 14.99 14.89 -8.58
CA ASP A 215 14.11 13.87 -9.12
C ASP A 215 14.48 13.52 -10.56
N LEU A 216 14.81 14.52 -11.39
CA LEU A 216 15.33 14.26 -12.73
C LEU A 216 16.65 13.48 -12.70
N ALA A 217 17.54 13.74 -11.75
CA ALA A 217 18.77 12.98 -11.58
C ALA A 217 18.51 11.55 -11.08
N TRP A 218 17.57 11.37 -10.17
CA TRP A 218 17.12 10.05 -9.72
C TRP A 218 16.51 9.22 -10.86
N MET A 219 15.76 9.87 -11.76
CA MET A 219 15.26 9.24 -12.98
C MET A 219 16.38 8.83 -13.93
N ASP A 220 17.50 9.56 -13.96
CA ASP A 220 18.63 9.28 -14.85
C ASP A 220 19.56 8.17 -14.32
N MET A 221 19.55 7.90 -13.01
CA MET A 221 20.30 6.79 -12.40
C MET A 221 19.69 5.43 -12.76
N LYS A 222 20.41 4.61 -13.55
CA LYS A 222 19.95 3.27 -13.99
C LYS A 222 20.78 2.10 -13.48
N GLU A 223 22.09 2.33 -13.32
CA GLU A 223 23.08 1.25 -13.16
C GLU A 223 23.48 0.99 -11.70
N ASN A 224 23.32 1.98 -10.82
CA ASN A 224 23.74 1.85 -9.43
C ASN A 224 23.01 0.69 -8.72
N PRO A 225 23.72 -0.18 -7.96
CA PRO A 225 23.09 -1.31 -7.29
C PRO A 225 22.25 -0.91 -6.08
N ILE A 226 22.47 0.30 -5.53
CA ILE A 226 21.70 0.87 -4.43
C ILE A 226 20.72 1.89 -4.99
N ASP A 227 19.49 1.89 -4.48
CA ASP A 227 18.54 2.97 -4.70
C ASP A 227 18.13 3.56 -3.34
N PHE A 228 17.85 4.86 -3.32
CA PHE A 228 17.48 5.56 -2.09
C PHE A 228 16.40 6.59 -2.38
N VAL A 229 15.18 6.30 -1.94
CA VAL A 229 14.05 7.23 -2.01
C VAL A 229 14.00 7.98 -0.68
N VAL A 230 14.24 9.30 -0.67
CA VAL A 230 14.43 10.07 0.57
C VAL A 230 13.95 11.51 0.48
N GLY A 231 13.16 11.97 1.45
CA GLY A 231 12.66 13.34 1.53
C GLY A 231 11.13 13.38 1.68
N PRO A 232 10.48 14.51 1.39
CA PRO A 232 9.03 14.60 1.33
C PRO A 232 8.50 14.02 0.00
N ILE A 233 7.74 12.92 0.05
CA ILE A 233 7.40 12.10 -1.15
C ILE A 233 5.90 12.06 -1.45
N GLU A 234 5.11 11.47 -0.56
CA GLU A 234 3.67 11.23 -0.75
C GLU A 234 2.83 12.26 0.00
N SER A 235 1.61 12.55 -0.44
CA SER A 235 0.72 13.53 0.23
C SER A 235 -0.49 12.91 0.93
N TYR A 236 -0.52 11.58 1.10
CA TYR A 236 -1.67 10.86 1.68
C TYR A 236 -1.95 11.21 3.15
N GLU A 237 -0.94 11.61 3.90
CA GLU A 237 -1.09 12.02 5.30
C GLU A 237 -1.89 13.35 5.42
N ASP A 238 -1.89 14.19 4.38
CA ASP A 238 -2.76 15.36 4.26
C ASP A 238 -4.12 14.97 3.66
N ALA A 239 -5.01 14.47 4.51
CA ALA A 239 -6.39 14.18 4.13
C ALA A 239 -7.28 15.45 4.03
N PHE A 240 -6.77 16.65 4.32
CA PHE A 240 -7.52 17.89 4.20
C PHE A 240 -7.48 18.44 2.78
N LYS A 241 -6.30 18.53 2.18
CA LYS A 241 -6.12 19.04 0.81
C LYS A 241 -5.28 18.14 -0.10
N GLY A 242 -4.50 17.22 0.46
CA GLY A 242 -3.55 16.40 -0.28
C GLY A 242 -2.43 17.22 -0.93
N PHE A 243 -2.15 18.42 -0.42
CA PHE A 243 -1.06 19.26 -0.92
C PHE A 243 0.25 18.96 -0.22
N ARG A 244 0.24 18.60 1.06
CA ARG A 244 1.47 18.53 1.86
C ARG A 244 2.11 17.16 1.78
N ALA A 245 3.39 17.13 1.44
CA ALA A 245 4.14 15.89 1.31
C ALA A 245 4.74 15.46 2.66
N ALA A 246 4.71 14.15 2.91
CA ALA A 246 5.19 13.49 4.11
C ALA A 246 6.65 13.03 3.94
N HIS A 247 7.46 13.20 4.98
CA HIS A 247 8.84 12.73 4.98
C HIS A 247 8.91 11.19 5.00
N SER A 248 9.80 10.65 4.17
CA SER A 248 9.97 9.21 3.97
C SER A 248 11.42 8.89 3.59
N GLY A 249 11.90 7.72 3.99
CA GLY A 249 13.24 7.20 3.68
C GLY A 249 13.18 5.70 3.43
N GLN A 250 13.55 5.27 2.23
CA GLN A 250 13.53 3.85 1.85
C GLN A 250 14.77 3.48 1.06
N ILE A 251 15.52 2.49 1.56
CA ILE A 251 16.81 2.06 1.00
C ILE A 251 16.62 0.71 0.32
N LEU A 252 17.07 0.61 -0.92
CA LEU A 252 16.83 -0.51 -1.80
C LEU A 252 18.13 -1.05 -2.38
N VAL A 253 18.19 -2.36 -2.60
CA VAL A 253 19.28 -3.05 -3.30
C VAL A 253 18.70 -3.76 -4.52
N LYS A 254 19.21 -3.44 -5.71
CA LYS A 254 18.68 -3.91 -7.00
C LYS A 254 18.86 -5.43 -7.15
N ASP A 255 17.78 -6.12 -7.48
CA ASP A 255 17.83 -7.50 -7.97
C ASP A 255 18.10 -7.46 -9.48
N VAL A 256 19.37 -7.62 -9.84
CA VAL A 256 19.84 -7.49 -11.23
C VAL A 256 19.26 -8.58 -12.15
N GLU A 257 19.03 -9.78 -11.62
CA GLU A 257 18.51 -10.89 -12.41
C GLU A 257 17.05 -10.65 -12.78
N TRP A 258 16.21 -10.36 -11.79
CA TRP A 258 14.80 -10.07 -12.04
C TRP A 258 14.58 -8.78 -12.82
N SER A 259 15.39 -7.74 -12.58
CA SER A 259 15.29 -6.49 -13.35
C SER A 259 15.52 -6.72 -14.85
N LYS A 260 16.46 -7.62 -15.23
CA LYS A 260 16.66 -8.00 -16.64
C LYS A 260 15.49 -8.78 -17.23
N GLN A 261 14.83 -9.63 -16.44
CA GLN A 261 13.62 -10.33 -16.90
C GLN A 261 12.48 -9.34 -17.19
N ILE A 262 12.36 -8.29 -16.37
CA ILE A 262 11.38 -7.22 -16.58
C ILE A 262 11.64 -6.44 -17.87
N GLU A 263 12.90 -6.11 -18.16
CA GLU A 263 13.26 -5.43 -19.42
C GLU A 263 12.79 -6.22 -20.65
N HIS A 264 12.88 -7.55 -20.60
CA HIS A 264 12.36 -8.43 -21.64
C HIS A 264 10.83 -8.33 -21.78
N PHE A 265 10.08 -8.40 -20.67
CA PHE A 265 8.61 -8.27 -20.72
C PHE A 265 8.14 -6.88 -21.16
N ASN A 266 8.89 -5.83 -20.81
CA ASN A 266 8.61 -4.47 -21.28
C ASN A 266 8.67 -4.35 -22.81
N ALA A 267 9.55 -5.11 -23.47
CA ALA A 267 9.63 -5.15 -24.92
C ALA A 267 8.40 -5.82 -25.58
N LEU A 268 7.64 -6.62 -24.83
CA LEU A 268 6.43 -7.32 -25.29
C LEU A 268 5.14 -6.51 -25.07
N LEU A 269 5.19 -5.37 -24.35
CA LEU A 269 3.99 -4.57 -24.05
C LEU A 269 3.19 -4.13 -25.29
N PRO A 270 3.81 -3.70 -26.41
CA PRO A 270 3.04 -3.36 -27.60
C PRO A 270 2.24 -4.53 -28.16
N GLU A 271 2.79 -5.75 -28.09
CA GLU A 271 2.10 -6.97 -28.52
C GLU A 271 0.97 -7.32 -27.55
N LEU A 272 1.22 -7.23 -26.24
CA LEU A 272 0.21 -7.51 -25.20
C LEU A 272 -0.95 -6.51 -25.26
N GLN A 273 -0.70 -5.21 -25.53
CA GLN A 273 -1.74 -4.21 -25.77
C GLN A 273 -2.59 -4.56 -27.01
N ALA A 274 -1.95 -4.93 -28.13
CA ALA A 274 -2.66 -5.33 -29.34
C ALA A 274 -3.45 -6.66 -29.14
N GLY A 275 -2.97 -7.51 -28.24
CA GLY A 275 -3.55 -8.79 -27.86
C GLY A 275 -4.68 -8.71 -26.84
N LEU A 276 -5.06 -7.52 -26.35
CA LEU A 276 -6.17 -7.37 -25.39
C LEU A 276 -7.47 -7.99 -25.96
N PRO A 277 -8.33 -8.61 -25.13
CA PRO A 277 -9.49 -9.38 -25.58
C PRO A 277 -10.70 -8.50 -25.95
N VAL A 278 -10.45 -7.36 -26.60
CA VAL A 278 -11.46 -6.36 -27.01
C VAL A 278 -11.46 -6.15 -28.53
N PRO A 279 -12.51 -5.54 -29.12
CA PRO A 279 -12.47 -5.08 -30.50
C PRO A 279 -11.34 -4.06 -30.76
N ASP A 280 -10.89 -3.95 -32.01
CA ASP A 280 -9.72 -3.12 -32.37
C ASP A 280 -9.86 -1.63 -32.03
N GLU A 281 -11.08 -1.10 -32.02
CA GLU A 281 -11.35 0.30 -31.66
C GLU A 281 -10.96 0.64 -30.21
N TYR A 282 -10.93 -0.37 -29.33
CA TYR A 282 -10.53 -0.24 -27.92
C TYR A 282 -9.02 -0.45 -27.68
N LYS A 283 -8.23 -0.69 -28.74
CA LYS A 283 -6.79 -1.01 -28.66
C LYS A 283 -5.87 0.11 -29.14
N GLN A 284 -6.41 1.31 -29.32
CA GLN A 284 -5.69 2.41 -29.98
C GLN A 284 -4.60 3.04 -29.10
N GLU A 285 -4.68 2.84 -27.77
CA GLU A 285 -3.66 3.30 -26.84
C GLU A 285 -2.32 2.63 -27.14
N LYS A 286 -1.25 3.39 -27.01
CA LYS A 286 0.12 2.87 -27.09
C LYS A 286 0.70 2.84 -25.68
N PRO A 287 1.22 1.69 -25.23
CA PRO A 287 1.99 1.64 -24.00
C PRO A 287 3.14 2.66 -24.09
N ALA A 288 3.49 3.28 -22.96
CA ALA A 288 4.62 4.18 -22.95
C ALA A 288 5.91 3.42 -23.29
N ASP A 289 6.73 3.96 -24.20
CA ASP A 289 8.05 3.41 -24.49
C ASP A 289 8.91 3.54 -23.24
N GLY A 290 9.32 2.40 -22.65
CA GLY A 290 10.32 2.37 -21.58
C GLY A 290 9.81 2.72 -20.19
N GLY A 291 8.81 1.98 -19.67
CA GLY A 291 8.55 1.97 -18.23
C GLY A 291 9.80 1.49 -17.48
N ASP A 292 10.43 2.38 -16.70
CA ASP A 292 11.61 2.02 -15.91
C ASP A 292 11.17 1.21 -14.69
N MET A 293 10.96 -0.08 -14.90
CA MET A 293 10.54 -1.02 -13.87
C MET A 293 11.71 -1.91 -13.47
N ASN A 294 12.01 -1.95 -12.18
CA ASN A 294 13.10 -2.76 -11.63
C ASN A 294 12.65 -3.46 -10.36
N VAL A 295 13.34 -4.53 -10.00
CA VAL A 295 13.10 -5.29 -8.78
C VAL A 295 14.18 -4.98 -7.76
N TYR A 296 13.77 -4.87 -6.50
CA TYR A 296 14.64 -4.56 -5.39
C TYR A 296 14.33 -5.43 -4.19
N ASN A 297 15.35 -5.66 -3.39
CA ASN A 297 15.18 -5.96 -1.97
C ASN A 297 15.25 -4.63 -1.22
N VAL A 298 14.19 -4.30 -0.49
CA VAL A 298 14.22 -3.16 0.43
C VAL A 298 14.93 -3.59 1.71
N ILE A 299 15.84 -2.76 2.22
CA ILE A 299 16.66 -3.07 3.40
C ILE A 299 16.44 -2.09 4.56
N TYR A 300 15.68 -1.02 4.32
CA TYR A 300 15.28 -0.09 5.37
C TYR A 300 14.02 0.71 4.99
N TYR A 301 13.14 0.93 5.97
CA TYR A 301 11.92 1.73 5.91
C TYR A 301 11.92 2.77 7.03
N ALA A 302 11.65 4.04 6.72
CA ALA A 302 11.58 5.12 7.68
C ALA A 302 10.55 6.18 7.28
N GLY A 303 9.83 6.74 8.25
CA GLY A 303 8.79 7.74 8.00
C GLY A 303 7.54 7.15 7.34
N ASP A 304 6.93 7.90 6.42
CA ASP A 304 5.60 7.58 5.84
C ASP A 304 5.49 6.14 5.30
N CYS A 305 6.51 5.65 4.59
CA CYS A 305 6.50 4.30 4.01
C CYS A 305 6.53 3.17 5.07
N ASN A 306 6.89 3.49 6.31
CA ASN A 306 6.94 2.56 7.44
C ASN A 306 5.65 2.58 8.27
N ALA A 307 4.72 3.52 8.03
CA ALA A 307 3.54 3.72 8.84
C ALA A 307 2.42 2.72 8.53
N GLY A 308 2.05 1.90 9.50
CA GLY A 308 0.99 0.90 9.36
C GLY A 308 1.35 -0.16 8.32
N SER A 309 0.58 -0.23 7.23
CA SER A 309 0.76 -1.20 6.15
C SER A 309 2.05 -0.93 5.38
N LYS A 310 2.85 -1.97 5.12
CA LYS A 310 4.09 -1.82 4.35
C LYS A 310 3.83 -1.87 2.85
N ASN A 311 4.38 -0.92 2.10
CA ASN A 311 4.31 -0.93 0.64
C ASN A 311 5.07 -2.15 0.07
N ILE A 312 4.64 -2.60 -1.10
CA ILE A 312 5.27 -3.70 -1.87
C ILE A 312 5.75 -3.25 -3.25
N ALA A 313 5.29 -2.09 -3.71
CA ALA A 313 5.74 -1.44 -4.92
C ALA A 313 5.72 0.08 -4.73
N ILE A 314 6.47 0.79 -5.56
CA ILE A 314 6.59 2.25 -5.56
C ILE A 314 6.52 2.75 -7.00
N ASN A 315 5.77 3.81 -7.28
CA ASN A 315 5.76 4.48 -8.57
C ASN A 315 6.05 5.98 -8.41
N LEU A 316 7.27 6.41 -8.74
CA LEU A 316 7.76 7.75 -8.43
C LEU A 316 8.51 8.40 -9.59
N PRO A 317 8.74 9.73 -9.54
CA PRO A 317 8.21 10.69 -8.56
C PRO A 317 6.74 11.04 -8.82
N ASN A 318 6.08 11.76 -7.91
CA ASN A 318 4.71 12.24 -8.11
C ASN A 318 4.60 13.52 -8.96
N ASP A 319 5.73 14.22 -9.19
CA ASP A 319 5.75 15.51 -9.89
C ASP A 319 5.44 15.35 -11.40
N PRO A 320 4.32 15.91 -11.92
CA PRO A 320 3.95 15.80 -13.32
C PRO A 320 4.96 16.46 -14.26
N ARG A 321 5.78 17.41 -13.78
CA ARG A 321 6.87 18.01 -14.56
C ARG A 321 7.97 17.00 -14.84
N VAL A 322 8.25 16.11 -13.90
CA VAL A 322 9.22 15.03 -14.10
C VAL A 322 8.64 13.98 -15.03
N HIS A 323 7.36 13.60 -14.86
CA HIS A 323 6.68 12.68 -15.78
C HIS A 323 6.76 13.15 -17.24
N ALA A 324 6.50 14.43 -17.49
CA ALA A 324 6.57 15.00 -18.83
C ALA A 324 7.98 14.98 -19.44
N LEU A 325 9.04 14.97 -18.62
CA LEU A 325 10.43 15.01 -19.06
C LEU A 325 11.10 13.64 -19.13
N LYS A 326 10.75 12.72 -18.21
CA LYS A 326 11.47 11.46 -17.95
C LYS A 326 10.56 10.26 -17.65
N GLY A 327 9.25 10.47 -17.51
CA GLY A 327 8.33 9.42 -17.06
C GLY A 327 8.41 9.16 -15.55
N SER A 328 8.17 7.93 -15.14
CA SER A 328 8.24 7.46 -13.75
C SER A 328 8.97 6.12 -13.65
N ARG A 329 9.45 5.78 -12.46
CA ARG A 329 10.07 4.49 -12.13
C ARG A 329 9.13 3.66 -11.28
N LYS A 330 9.03 2.37 -11.61
CA LYS A 330 8.29 1.38 -10.82
C LYS A 330 9.28 0.47 -10.10
N LEU A 331 9.26 0.45 -8.78
CA LEU A 331 10.20 -0.31 -7.95
C LEU A 331 9.43 -1.42 -7.24
N GLN A 332 9.68 -2.67 -7.61
CA GLN A 332 9.03 -3.86 -7.02
C GLN A 332 9.84 -4.35 -5.82
N LEU A 333 9.22 -4.44 -4.64
CA LEU A 333 9.91 -4.73 -3.37
C LEU A 333 9.77 -6.22 -3.02
N LYS A 334 10.63 -7.03 -3.63
CA LYS A 334 10.52 -8.50 -3.63
C LYS A 334 10.53 -9.12 -2.23
N ASN A 335 11.45 -8.73 -1.35
CA ASN A 335 11.51 -9.29 0.00
C ASN A 335 10.34 -8.82 0.90
N SER A 336 9.82 -7.59 0.72
CA SER A 336 8.57 -7.16 1.37
C SER A 336 7.37 -7.99 0.89
N MET A 337 7.27 -8.25 -0.41
CA MET A 337 6.27 -9.18 -0.96
C MET A 337 6.43 -10.59 -0.39
N LYS A 338 7.67 -11.09 -0.26
CA LYS A 338 7.96 -12.42 0.29
C LYS A 338 7.50 -12.54 1.73
N ALA A 339 7.77 -11.52 2.55
CA ALA A 339 7.32 -11.45 3.92
C ALA A 339 5.79 -11.53 4.03
N LYS A 340 5.05 -10.75 3.23
CA LYS A 340 3.58 -10.83 3.19
C LYS A 340 3.08 -12.17 2.64
N PHE A 341 3.80 -12.78 1.70
CA PHE A 341 3.45 -14.09 1.19
C PHE A 341 3.57 -15.15 2.28
N ASP A 342 4.68 -15.18 3.01
CA ASP A 342 4.96 -16.18 4.04
C ASP A 342 4.07 -16.02 5.28
N GLU A 343 3.94 -14.80 5.79
CA GLU A 343 3.27 -14.54 7.06
C GLU A 343 1.76 -14.37 6.93
N ILE A 344 1.25 -14.13 5.71
CA ILE A 344 -0.16 -13.77 5.50
C ILE A 344 -0.82 -14.63 4.42
N LEU A 345 -0.31 -14.62 3.19
CA LEU A 345 -0.99 -15.30 2.09
C LEU A 345 -0.96 -16.83 2.27
N MET A 346 0.19 -17.40 2.64
CA MET A 346 0.32 -18.84 2.82
C MET A 346 -0.60 -19.36 3.94
N PRO A 347 -0.65 -18.77 5.16
CA PRO A 347 -1.62 -19.17 6.18
C PRO A 347 -3.08 -19.04 5.73
N ILE A 348 -3.42 -17.97 5.02
CA ILE A 348 -4.77 -17.83 4.42
C ILE A 348 -5.05 -18.97 3.45
N ALA A 349 -4.08 -19.32 2.61
CA ALA A 349 -4.23 -20.40 1.66
C ALA A 349 -4.40 -21.76 2.35
N GLU A 350 -3.60 -22.07 3.37
CA GLU A 350 -3.72 -23.31 4.15
C GLU A 350 -5.10 -23.48 4.80
N LEU A 351 -5.73 -22.37 5.16
CA LEU A 351 -7.07 -22.32 5.75
C LEU A 351 -8.18 -22.46 4.70
N LEU A 352 -8.09 -21.72 3.58
CA LEU A 352 -9.19 -21.52 2.64
C LEU A 352 -9.05 -22.26 1.32
N ILE A 353 -7.86 -22.69 0.91
CA ILE A 353 -7.66 -23.37 -0.38
C ILE A 353 -7.73 -24.88 -0.19
N ASP A 354 -8.34 -25.55 -1.16
CA ASP A 354 -8.41 -27.01 -1.21
C ASP A 354 -7.02 -27.65 -1.16
N GLU A 355 -6.87 -28.72 -0.37
CA GLU A 355 -5.57 -29.36 -0.12
C GLU A 355 -4.88 -29.81 -1.41
N ASP A 356 -5.64 -30.27 -2.42
CA ASP A 356 -5.09 -30.71 -3.69
C ASP A 356 -4.53 -29.55 -4.53
N GLN A 357 -4.88 -28.29 -4.20
CA GLN A 357 -4.40 -27.11 -4.90
C GLN A 357 -3.37 -26.28 -4.13
N LEU A 358 -3.09 -26.60 -2.85
CA LEU A 358 -2.09 -25.87 -2.06
C LEU A 358 -0.68 -25.88 -2.69
N GLN A 359 -0.35 -26.92 -3.44
CA GLN A 359 0.92 -27.01 -4.18
C GLN A 359 1.12 -25.88 -5.20
N HIS A 360 0.03 -25.24 -5.65
CA HIS A 360 0.02 -24.13 -6.60
C HIS A 360 0.22 -22.76 -5.94
N ILE A 361 0.31 -22.68 -4.61
CA ILE A 361 0.63 -21.44 -3.91
C ILE A 361 2.13 -21.19 -4.00
N LYS A 362 2.55 -20.32 -4.93
CA LYS A 362 3.96 -20.01 -5.20
C LYS A 362 4.28 -18.53 -5.01
N PHE A 363 5.50 -18.24 -4.54
CA PHE A 363 5.95 -16.87 -4.42
C PHE A 363 6.39 -16.28 -5.77
N GLU A 364 7.56 -16.69 -6.29
CA GLU A 364 8.14 -16.08 -7.51
C GLU A 364 7.27 -16.32 -8.76
N ASP A 365 6.87 -17.57 -8.99
CA ASP A 365 6.12 -17.96 -10.19
C ASP A 365 4.65 -17.53 -10.18
N ALA A 366 4.13 -17.06 -9.04
CA ALA A 366 2.73 -16.68 -8.91
C ALA A 366 2.51 -15.35 -8.20
N PHE A 367 2.66 -15.27 -6.87
CA PHE A 367 2.34 -14.04 -6.13
C PHE A 367 3.13 -12.82 -6.60
N PHE A 368 4.45 -12.94 -6.70
CA PHE A 368 5.34 -11.88 -7.17
C PHE A 368 4.99 -11.46 -8.60
N GLN A 369 4.79 -12.42 -9.50
CA GLN A 369 4.41 -12.13 -10.88
C GLN A 369 3.03 -11.48 -10.99
N ASN A 370 2.03 -11.93 -10.24
CA ASN A 370 0.70 -11.33 -10.25
C ASN A 370 0.77 -9.85 -9.86
N VAL A 371 1.50 -9.52 -8.78
CA VAL A 371 1.70 -8.13 -8.34
C VAL A 371 2.52 -7.33 -9.35
N MET A 372 3.60 -7.90 -9.87
CA MET A 372 4.44 -7.23 -10.87
C MET A 372 3.65 -6.90 -12.15
N PHE A 373 2.86 -7.85 -12.66
CA PHE A 373 2.07 -7.64 -13.87
C PHE A 373 0.84 -6.76 -13.62
N HIS A 374 0.32 -6.68 -12.40
CA HIS A 374 -0.65 -5.64 -12.02
C HIS A 374 -0.07 -4.23 -12.27
N GLU A 375 1.15 -3.99 -11.81
CA GLU A 375 1.83 -2.69 -11.96
C GLU A 375 2.12 -2.33 -13.44
N VAL A 376 2.37 -3.36 -14.25
CA VAL A 376 2.49 -3.22 -15.70
C VAL A 376 1.14 -2.93 -16.34
N ALA A 377 0.08 -3.60 -15.89
CA ALA A 377 -1.26 -3.51 -16.45
C ALA A 377 -1.91 -2.14 -16.26
N HIS A 378 -1.52 -1.35 -15.24
CA HIS A 378 -1.88 0.07 -15.16
C HIS A 378 -1.48 0.86 -16.41
N GLY A 379 -0.36 0.48 -17.04
CA GLY A 379 0.13 1.09 -18.28
C GLY A 379 -0.60 0.65 -19.55
N LEU A 380 -1.49 -0.35 -19.45
CA LEU A 380 -2.24 -0.94 -20.56
C LEU A 380 -3.74 -0.59 -20.51
N GLY A 381 -4.43 -0.93 -21.59
CA GLY A 381 -5.84 -0.60 -21.78
C GLY A 381 -6.01 0.82 -22.32
N VAL A 382 -7.10 1.48 -21.95
CA VAL A 382 -7.45 2.84 -22.43
C VAL A 382 -7.21 3.89 -21.35
N LYS A 383 -6.66 5.05 -21.73
CA LYS A 383 -6.48 6.20 -20.81
C LYS A 383 -7.51 7.31 -21.02
N TYR A 384 -8.04 7.37 -22.24
CA TYR A 384 -9.10 8.29 -22.64
C TYR A 384 -10.29 7.50 -23.14
N THR A 385 -11.46 8.13 -23.07
CA THR A 385 -12.70 7.64 -23.67
C THR A 385 -12.52 7.42 -25.18
N LEU A 386 -13.40 6.63 -25.79
CA LEU A 386 -13.29 6.23 -27.20
C LEU A 386 -13.33 7.43 -28.16
N ASP A 387 -13.96 8.53 -27.77
CA ASP A 387 -13.95 9.81 -28.49
C ASP A 387 -12.64 10.61 -28.33
N GLY A 388 -11.79 10.22 -27.38
CA GLY A 388 -10.49 10.84 -27.07
C GLY A 388 -10.57 12.17 -26.33
N GLU A 389 -11.75 12.61 -25.89
CA GLU A 389 -11.95 13.94 -25.31
C GLU A 389 -11.77 13.99 -23.79
N THR A 390 -12.13 12.90 -23.09
CA THR A 390 -12.18 12.85 -21.62
C THR A 390 -11.26 11.75 -21.11
N SER A 391 -10.56 11.99 -20.00
CA SER A 391 -9.79 10.91 -19.37
C SER A 391 -10.74 9.89 -18.75
N VAL A 392 -10.36 8.62 -18.70
CA VAL A 392 -11.19 7.57 -18.04
C VAL A 392 -11.44 7.92 -16.57
N ARG A 393 -10.47 8.56 -15.91
CA ARG A 393 -10.60 9.03 -14.54
C ARG A 393 -11.71 10.06 -14.38
N ASP A 394 -11.73 11.07 -15.25
CA ASP A 394 -12.75 12.11 -15.21
C ASP A 394 -14.13 11.56 -15.60
N ALA A 395 -14.17 10.59 -16.52
CA ALA A 395 -15.41 9.96 -16.97
C ALA A 395 -16.07 9.08 -15.90
N LEU A 396 -15.29 8.34 -15.10
CA LEU A 396 -15.81 7.41 -14.08
C LEU A 396 -15.89 8.01 -12.67
N GLU A 397 -15.33 9.20 -12.47
CA GLU A 397 -15.40 9.97 -11.22
C GLU A 397 -14.99 9.12 -9.98
N ALA A 398 -15.84 9.08 -8.95
CA ALA A 398 -15.61 8.34 -7.70
C ALA A 398 -15.49 6.81 -7.90
N TYR A 399 -15.91 6.28 -9.04
CA TYR A 399 -15.85 4.86 -9.36
C TYR A 399 -14.59 4.48 -10.12
N TYR A 400 -13.80 5.45 -10.57
CA TYR A 400 -12.57 5.19 -11.32
C TYR A 400 -11.60 4.29 -10.56
N SER A 401 -11.21 4.66 -9.34
CA SER A 401 -10.11 3.99 -8.64
C SER A 401 -10.38 2.50 -8.41
N PRO A 402 -11.52 2.06 -7.84
CA PRO A 402 -11.81 0.62 -7.73
C PRO A 402 -11.84 -0.12 -9.07
N ILE A 403 -12.30 0.52 -10.15
CA ILE A 403 -12.36 -0.11 -11.48
C ILE A 403 -10.97 -0.20 -12.12
N GLU A 404 -10.12 0.80 -11.93
CA GLU A 404 -8.74 0.78 -12.43
C GLU A 404 -7.88 -0.25 -11.69
N GLU A 405 -8.07 -0.42 -10.38
CA GLU A 405 -7.41 -1.50 -9.63
C GLU A 405 -7.87 -2.88 -10.12
N ALA A 406 -9.19 -3.07 -10.29
CA ALA A 406 -9.72 -4.34 -10.84
C ALA A 406 -9.23 -4.60 -12.27
N LYS A 407 -9.03 -3.55 -13.07
CA LYS A 407 -8.40 -3.67 -14.39
C LYS A 407 -6.96 -4.17 -14.24
N ALA A 408 -6.17 -3.54 -13.37
CA ALA A 408 -4.76 -3.85 -13.22
C ALA A 408 -4.55 -5.29 -12.74
N ASP A 409 -5.29 -5.72 -11.72
CA ASP A 409 -5.27 -7.09 -11.21
C ASP A 409 -5.59 -8.12 -12.31
N ILE A 410 -6.75 -7.97 -12.96
CA ILE A 410 -7.21 -8.99 -13.92
C ILE A 410 -6.48 -8.93 -15.26
N ALA A 411 -6.08 -7.74 -15.73
CA ALA A 411 -5.27 -7.60 -16.94
C ALA A 411 -3.84 -8.08 -16.69
N GLY A 412 -3.28 -7.90 -15.49
CA GLY A 412 -2.02 -8.51 -15.10
C GLY A 412 -2.07 -10.03 -15.17
N LEU A 413 -3.13 -10.64 -14.63
CA LEU A 413 -3.35 -12.09 -14.71
C LEU A 413 -3.57 -12.59 -16.15
N TYR A 414 -4.26 -11.80 -16.98
CA TYR A 414 -4.40 -12.06 -18.42
C TYR A 414 -3.04 -12.00 -19.14
N MET A 415 -2.19 -11.01 -18.85
CA MET A 415 -0.86 -10.92 -19.44
C MET A 415 0.00 -12.13 -19.10
N VAL A 416 0.00 -12.56 -17.84
CA VAL A 416 0.69 -13.79 -17.43
C VAL A 416 0.18 -14.99 -18.22
N THR A 417 -1.13 -15.09 -18.42
CA THR A 417 -1.75 -16.14 -19.25
C THR A 417 -1.22 -16.09 -20.69
N GLN A 418 -1.19 -14.91 -21.32
CA GLN A 418 -0.69 -14.76 -22.69
C GLN A 418 0.81 -15.08 -22.82
N LEU A 419 1.63 -14.60 -21.89
CA LEU A 419 3.07 -14.90 -21.86
C LEU A 419 3.33 -16.40 -21.67
N TYR A 420 2.55 -17.06 -20.82
CA TYR A 420 2.59 -18.52 -20.69
C TYR A 420 2.25 -19.23 -22.01
N GLU A 421 1.20 -18.80 -22.71
CA GLU A 421 0.81 -19.38 -24.01
C GLU A 421 1.83 -19.13 -25.13
N LEU A 422 2.55 -18.01 -25.08
CA LEU A 422 3.67 -17.70 -25.97
C LEU A 422 4.93 -18.52 -25.65
N GLY A 423 4.98 -19.18 -24.48
CA GLY A 423 6.12 -19.97 -24.04
C GLY A 423 7.23 -19.16 -23.36
N GLU A 424 6.92 -17.94 -22.90
CA GLU A 424 7.87 -17.05 -22.20
C GLU A 424 8.19 -17.53 -20.78
N PHE A 425 7.38 -18.46 -20.23
CA PHE A 425 7.62 -19.12 -18.94
C PHE A 425 7.82 -20.63 -19.12
N PRO A 426 9.01 -21.08 -19.58
CA PRO A 426 9.27 -22.50 -19.73
C PRO A 426 9.19 -23.21 -18.36
N GLU A 427 8.56 -24.39 -18.32
CA GLU A 427 8.43 -25.25 -17.13
C GLU A 427 7.46 -24.78 -16.04
N LYS A 428 6.78 -23.66 -16.24
CA LYS A 428 5.77 -23.14 -15.31
C LYS A 428 4.42 -23.88 -15.43
N ASP A 429 3.64 -23.89 -14.35
CA ASP A 429 2.21 -24.22 -14.38
C ASP A 429 1.38 -22.94 -14.20
N LEU A 430 0.53 -22.59 -15.18
CA LEU A 430 -0.32 -21.40 -15.09
C LEU A 430 -1.35 -21.49 -13.95
N MET A 431 -1.68 -22.71 -13.49
CA MET A 431 -2.54 -22.91 -12.33
C MET A 431 -1.95 -22.26 -11.07
N ASP A 432 -0.63 -22.13 -10.98
CA ASP A 432 0.05 -21.46 -9.86
C ASP A 432 -0.45 -20.02 -9.69
N ASN A 433 -0.56 -19.26 -10.79
CA ASN A 433 -1.05 -17.88 -10.74
C ASN A 433 -2.52 -17.80 -10.36
N TYR A 434 -3.34 -18.69 -10.91
CA TYR A 434 -4.79 -18.65 -10.68
C TYR A 434 -5.17 -18.99 -9.23
N VAL A 435 -4.57 -20.03 -8.66
CA VAL A 435 -4.83 -20.42 -7.27
C VAL A 435 -4.25 -19.38 -6.30
N THR A 436 -3.04 -18.90 -6.57
CA THR A 436 -2.42 -17.85 -5.75
C THR A 436 -3.17 -16.52 -5.84
N PHE A 437 -3.71 -16.16 -7.00
CA PHE A 437 -4.56 -14.97 -7.17
C PHE A 437 -5.82 -15.07 -6.32
N LEU A 438 -6.51 -16.21 -6.34
CA LEU A 438 -7.69 -16.44 -5.52
C LEU A 438 -7.36 -16.33 -4.01
N ALA A 439 -6.26 -16.92 -3.55
CA ALA A 439 -5.80 -16.76 -2.16
C ALA A 439 -5.49 -15.29 -1.83
N GLY A 440 -4.89 -14.56 -2.79
CA GLY A 440 -4.57 -13.14 -2.69
C GLY A 440 -5.79 -12.24 -2.51
N ILE A 441 -6.93 -12.59 -3.11
CA ILE A 441 -8.20 -11.86 -2.93
C ILE A 441 -8.57 -11.77 -1.44
N PHE A 442 -8.57 -12.90 -0.72
CA PHE A 442 -8.93 -12.91 0.69
C PHE A 442 -8.00 -12.05 1.55
N ARG A 443 -6.69 -11.99 1.20
CA ARG A 443 -5.75 -11.07 1.84
C ARG A 443 -6.15 -9.62 1.63
N SER A 444 -6.40 -9.21 0.38
CA SER A 444 -6.69 -7.80 0.04
C SER A 444 -8.04 -7.33 0.57
N VAL A 445 -9.06 -8.19 0.61
CA VAL A 445 -10.40 -7.84 1.14
C VAL A 445 -10.35 -7.49 2.64
N ARG A 446 -9.35 -7.98 3.39
CA ARG A 446 -9.17 -7.63 4.82
C ARG A 446 -8.82 -6.16 5.06
N PHE A 447 -8.40 -5.42 4.02
CA PHE A 447 -8.25 -3.96 4.09
C PHE A 447 -9.61 -3.23 4.03
N GLY A 448 -10.71 -3.95 3.76
CA GLY A 448 -12.07 -3.47 3.89
C GLY A 448 -12.58 -2.63 2.73
N VAL A 449 -13.85 -2.20 2.86
CA VAL A 449 -14.60 -1.42 1.86
C VAL A 449 -14.10 0.02 1.69
N SER A 450 -13.22 0.50 2.56
CA SER A 450 -12.61 1.83 2.44
C SER A 450 -11.45 1.86 1.45
N SER A 451 -10.90 0.70 1.07
CA SER A 451 -9.79 0.58 0.12
C SER A 451 -10.28 0.32 -1.31
N SER A 452 -9.73 1.05 -2.30
CA SER A 452 -10.00 0.79 -3.72
C SER A 452 -9.61 -0.63 -4.14
N HIS A 453 -8.47 -1.13 -3.63
CA HIS A 453 -8.01 -2.50 -3.87
C HIS A 453 -8.96 -3.53 -3.26
N GLY A 454 -9.44 -3.28 -2.03
CA GLY A 454 -10.43 -4.14 -1.38
C GLY A 454 -11.70 -4.24 -2.21
N LYS A 455 -12.23 -3.11 -2.71
CA LYS A 455 -13.39 -3.07 -3.61
C LYS A 455 -13.14 -3.80 -4.92
N ALA A 456 -11.98 -3.61 -5.55
CA ALA A 456 -11.59 -4.29 -6.78
C ALA A 456 -11.61 -5.82 -6.60
N ASN A 457 -10.95 -6.32 -5.57
CA ASN A 457 -10.87 -7.76 -5.29
C ASN A 457 -12.24 -8.36 -4.94
N MET A 458 -13.15 -7.59 -4.32
CA MET A 458 -14.55 -8.04 -4.14
C MET A 458 -15.31 -8.12 -5.47
N ILE A 459 -15.16 -7.14 -6.36
CA ILE A 459 -15.76 -7.17 -7.71
C ILE A 459 -15.29 -8.42 -8.46
N GLU A 460 -13.98 -8.66 -8.46
CA GLU A 460 -13.36 -9.83 -9.08
C GLU A 460 -13.84 -11.14 -8.47
N PHE A 461 -13.86 -11.23 -7.13
CA PHE A 461 -14.34 -12.42 -6.42
C PHE A 461 -15.75 -12.82 -6.87
N TYR A 462 -16.71 -11.89 -6.87
CA TYR A 462 -18.08 -12.18 -7.26
C TYR A 462 -18.21 -12.48 -8.76
N TYR A 463 -17.46 -11.77 -9.60
CA TYR A 463 -17.45 -12.00 -11.04
C TYR A 463 -16.95 -13.41 -11.39
N LEU A 464 -15.83 -13.81 -10.78
CA LEU A 464 -15.21 -15.13 -10.91
C LEU A 464 -16.11 -16.23 -10.34
N LYS A 465 -16.76 -15.99 -9.18
CA LYS A 465 -17.75 -16.91 -8.59
C LYS A 465 -18.93 -17.16 -9.53
N GLU A 466 -19.51 -16.09 -10.10
CA GLU A 466 -20.64 -16.19 -11.03
C GLU A 466 -20.29 -17.04 -12.26
N ARG A 467 -19.06 -16.93 -12.76
CA ARG A 467 -18.54 -17.70 -13.91
C ARG A 467 -18.02 -19.08 -13.55
N LYS A 468 -18.11 -19.48 -12.28
CA LYS A 468 -17.61 -20.77 -11.78
C LYS A 468 -16.11 -20.95 -12.07
N ALA A 469 -15.36 -19.85 -12.06
CA ALA A 469 -13.90 -19.86 -12.14
C ALA A 469 -13.28 -20.53 -10.90
N PHE A 470 -14.00 -20.52 -9.79
CA PHE A 470 -13.74 -21.34 -8.62
C PHE A 470 -15.05 -21.87 -8.03
N VAL A 471 -14.95 -22.83 -7.13
CA VAL A 471 -16.05 -23.33 -6.29
C VAL A 471 -15.62 -23.34 -4.83
N ARG A 472 -16.58 -23.15 -3.93
CA ARG A 472 -16.42 -23.36 -2.48
C ARG A 472 -17.12 -24.65 -2.12
N ASP A 473 -16.41 -25.58 -1.51
CA ASP A 473 -16.97 -26.83 -1.02
C ASP A 473 -17.81 -26.56 0.24
N GLU A 474 -19.07 -27.02 0.26
CA GLU A 474 -20.01 -26.71 1.36
C GLU A 474 -19.65 -27.42 2.67
N ASP A 475 -18.96 -28.57 2.60
CA ASP A 475 -18.63 -29.40 3.76
C ASP A 475 -17.35 -28.90 4.46
N THR A 476 -16.34 -28.52 3.67
CA THR A 476 -15.02 -28.10 4.16
C THR A 476 -14.87 -26.59 4.25
N GLY A 477 -15.67 -25.82 3.50
CA GLY A 477 -15.52 -24.38 3.35
C GLY A 477 -14.34 -23.94 2.49
N ARG A 478 -13.64 -24.87 1.85
CA ARG A 478 -12.45 -24.59 1.05
C ARG A 478 -12.77 -24.30 -0.42
N TYR A 479 -11.89 -23.52 -1.04
CA TYR A 479 -12.01 -23.03 -2.40
C TYR A 479 -11.09 -23.80 -3.34
N SER A 480 -11.60 -24.15 -4.53
CA SER A 480 -10.80 -24.72 -5.62
C SER A 480 -11.08 -24.00 -6.93
N VAL A 481 -10.01 -23.69 -7.66
CA VAL A 481 -10.06 -23.07 -8.98
C VAL A 481 -10.37 -24.11 -10.04
N ASN A 482 -11.19 -23.71 -11.02
CA ASN A 482 -11.38 -24.43 -12.27
C ASN A 482 -10.57 -23.73 -13.38
N PHE A 483 -9.55 -24.40 -13.91
CA PHE A 483 -8.60 -23.82 -14.86
C PHE A 483 -9.26 -23.17 -16.09
N GLU A 484 -10.12 -23.89 -16.80
CA GLU A 484 -10.72 -23.41 -18.05
C GLU A 484 -11.70 -22.25 -17.80
N ASN A 485 -12.54 -22.37 -16.75
CA ASN A 485 -13.48 -21.30 -16.40
C ASN A 485 -12.75 -20.05 -15.90
N MET A 486 -11.65 -20.23 -15.14
CA MET A 486 -10.82 -19.11 -14.68
C MET A 486 -10.20 -18.38 -15.86
N LYS A 487 -9.54 -19.11 -16.77
CA LYS A 487 -8.94 -18.53 -17.97
C LYS A 487 -9.94 -17.72 -18.80
N GLN A 488 -11.14 -18.27 -19.01
CA GLN A 488 -12.19 -17.55 -19.73
C GLN A 488 -12.70 -16.33 -18.96
N ALA A 489 -12.97 -16.47 -17.65
CA ALA A 489 -13.48 -15.38 -16.82
C ALA A 489 -12.49 -14.22 -16.71
N VAL A 490 -11.19 -14.50 -16.64
CA VAL A 490 -10.12 -13.49 -16.69
C VAL A 490 -10.19 -12.70 -18.00
N SER A 491 -10.23 -13.39 -19.15
CA SER A 491 -10.34 -12.76 -20.47
C SER A 491 -11.60 -11.89 -20.61
N ASP A 492 -12.75 -12.41 -20.16
CA ASP A 492 -14.03 -11.71 -20.24
C ASP A 492 -14.05 -10.47 -19.34
N LEU A 493 -13.51 -10.55 -18.12
CA LEU A 493 -13.48 -9.43 -17.19
C LEU A 493 -12.59 -8.29 -17.69
N VAL A 494 -11.40 -8.61 -18.22
CA VAL A 494 -10.52 -7.61 -18.87
C VAL A 494 -11.29 -6.87 -19.96
N ALA A 495 -11.97 -7.62 -20.84
CA ALA A 495 -12.72 -7.03 -21.95
C ALA A 495 -13.85 -6.11 -21.45
N GLU A 496 -14.61 -6.58 -20.46
CA GLU A 496 -15.74 -5.82 -19.90
C GLU A 496 -15.30 -4.52 -19.21
N ILE A 497 -14.17 -4.52 -18.50
CA ILE A 497 -13.63 -3.32 -17.85
C ILE A 497 -13.10 -2.33 -18.88
N ILE A 498 -12.31 -2.78 -19.85
CA ILE A 498 -11.73 -1.88 -20.86
C ILE A 498 -12.83 -1.20 -21.68
N ILE A 499 -13.87 -1.94 -22.08
CA ILE A 499 -15.02 -1.37 -22.80
C ILE A 499 -15.76 -0.36 -21.90
N MET A 500 -16.00 -0.69 -20.63
CA MET A 500 -16.63 0.23 -19.66
C MET A 500 -15.84 1.54 -19.53
N GLN A 501 -14.52 1.46 -19.40
CA GLN A 501 -13.63 2.62 -19.31
C GLN A 501 -13.65 3.47 -20.59
N ALA A 502 -13.53 2.83 -21.76
CA ALA A 502 -13.52 3.52 -23.04
C ALA A 502 -14.86 4.17 -23.37
N ASP A 503 -15.98 3.50 -23.09
CA ASP A 503 -17.33 4.01 -23.39
C ASP A 503 -17.82 5.03 -22.35
N ALA A 504 -17.02 5.35 -21.32
CA ALA A 504 -17.41 6.20 -20.20
C ALA A 504 -18.68 5.71 -19.48
N ASP A 505 -18.85 4.39 -19.34
CA ASP A 505 -20.05 3.78 -18.76
C ASP A 505 -20.03 3.87 -17.22
N ILE A 506 -20.25 5.09 -16.72
CA ILE A 506 -20.31 5.39 -15.29
C ILE A 506 -21.46 4.67 -14.59
N GLU A 507 -22.56 4.37 -15.28
CA GLU A 507 -23.68 3.64 -14.70
C GLU A 507 -23.30 2.19 -14.40
N LYS A 508 -22.60 1.53 -15.33
CA LYS A 508 -22.06 0.17 -15.11
C LYS A 508 -20.97 0.17 -14.03
N ALA A 509 -20.06 1.15 -14.04
CA ALA A 509 -19.03 1.30 -13.01
C ALA A 509 -19.65 1.46 -11.62
N ALA A 510 -20.62 2.38 -11.49
CA ALA A 510 -21.34 2.61 -10.25
C ALA A 510 -22.06 1.34 -9.77
N LYS A 511 -22.68 0.59 -10.69
CA LYS A 511 -23.35 -0.66 -10.34
C LYS A 511 -22.37 -1.68 -9.78
N TRP A 512 -21.26 -1.95 -10.46
CA TRP A 512 -20.25 -2.90 -9.99
C TRP A 512 -19.67 -2.51 -8.63
N VAL A 513 -19.29 -1.24 -8.47
CA VAL A 513 -18.71 -0.77 -7.20
C VAL A 513 -19.73 -0.83 -6.07
N ASN A 514 -20.98 -0.43 -6.31
CA ASN A 514 -21.99 -0.36 -5.25
C ASN A 514 -22.62 -1.72 -4.92
N GLU A 515 -22.73 -2.65 -5.88
CA GLU A 515 -23.34 -3.97 -5.65
C GLU A 515 -22.27 -5.03 -5.31
N ASN A 516 -21.12 -5.01 -6.00
CA ASN A 516 -20.09 -6.04 -5.89
C ASN A 516 -18.82 -5.57 -5.14
N GLY A 517 -18.70 -4.29 -4.81
CA GLY A 517 -17.59 -3.77 -3.98
C GLY A 517 -17.83 -3.86 -2.46
N ASN A 518 -18.75 -4.73 -2.01
CA ASN A 518 -19.11 -4.90 -0.60
C ASN A 518 -18.93 -6.34 -0.12
N ILE A 519 -18.62 -6.49 1.17
CA ILE A 519 -18.45 -7.79 1.81
C ILE A 519 -19.84 -8.42 2.04
N GLY A 520 -20.07 -9.58 1.43
CA GLY A 520 -21.27 -10.39 1.62
C GLY A 520 -21.11 -11.35 2.80
N GLU A 521 -22.21 -11.96 3.24
CA GLU A 521 -22.24 -12.83 4.43
C GLU A 521 -21.23 -13.98 4.37
N GLU A 522 -21.19 -14.73 3.27
CA GLU A 522 -20.22 -15.84 3.10
C GLU A 522 -18.77 -15.36 3.20
N LEU A 523 -18.44 -14.24 2.53
CA LEU A 523 -17.08 -13.70 2.56
C LEU A 523 -16.73 -13.17 3.96
N GLN A 524 -17.70 -12.55 4.67
CA GLN A 524 -17.49 -12.10 6.04
C GLN A 524 -17.18 -13.28 6.97
N ASP A 525 -17.88 -14.40 6.84
CA ASP A 525 -17.63 -15.60 7.64
C ASP A 525 -16.19 -16.13 7.42
N ASP A 526 -15.70 -16.10 6.18
CA ASP A 526 -14.32 -16.51 5.87
C ASP A 526 -13.29 -15.51 6.44
N LEU A 527 -13.56 -14.20 6.38
CA LEU A 527 -12.71 -13.17 7.00
C LEU A 527 -12.67 -13.30 8.52
N ASP A 528 -13.80 -13.60 9.15
CA ASP A 528 -13.91 -13.85 10.59
C ASP A 528 -13.14 -15.11 10.99
N MET A 529 -13.13 -16.14 10.15
CA MET A 529 -12.33 -17.35 10.36
C MET A 529 -10.82 -17.05 10.27
N ILE A 530 -10.39 -16.28 9.26
CA ILE A 530 -8.98 -15.82 9.15
C ILE A 530 -8.58 -15.03 10.41
N ALA A 531 -9.43 -14.10 10.85
CA ALA A 531 -9.18 -13.30 12.05
C ALA A 531 -9.14 -14.16 13.32
N GLY A 532 -10.03 -15.16 13.42
CA GLY A 532 -10.09 -16.10 14.54
C GLY A 532 -8.88 -17.04 14.65
N ASP A 533 -8.21 -17.32 13.52
CA ASP A 533 -6.96 -18.11 13.49
C ASP A 533 -5.71 -17.26 13.80
N GLY A 534 -5.88 -15.95 14.02
CA GLY A 534 -4.80 -15.05 14.40
C GLY A 534 -3.83 -14.73 13.26
N ILE A 535 -4.24 -14.92 12.00
CA ILE A 535 -3.40 -14.61 10.85
C ILE A 535 -3.16 -13.08 10.80
N PRO A 536 -1.91 -12.60 10.74
CA PRO A 536 -1.58 -11.17 10.71
C PRO A 536 -2.26 -10.45 9.54
N LYS A 537 -2.63 -9.18 9.71
CA LYS A 537 -3.12 -8.32 8.61
C LYS A 537 -1.97 -7.75 7.78
N ASP A 538 -0.84 -7.46 8.42
CA ASP A 538 0.35 -6.91 7.77
C ASP A 538 1.63 -7.34 8.52
N ILE A 539 2.75 -6.68 8.23
CA ILE A 539 4.08 -6.96 8.77
C ILE A 539 4.72 -5.69 9.33
N VAL A 540 5.66 -5.89 10.26
CA VAL A 540 6.60 -4.88 10.75
C VAL A 540 8.02 -5.42 10.58
N PHE A 541 9.00 -4.53 10.48
CA PHE A 541 10.36 -4.94 10.19
C PHE A 541 11.28 -4.80 11.39
N LYS A 542 12.03 -5.87 11.65
CA LYS A 542 13.31 -5.78 12.33
C LYS A 542 14.37 -5.44 11.29
N GLN A 543 14.97 -4.25 11.39
CA GLN A 543 15.86 -3.69 10.37
C GLN A 543 16.98 -2.85 11.01
N GLY A 544 17.94 -2.40 10.19
CA GLY A 544 19.02 -1.51 10.62
C GLY A 544 20.41 -2.13 10.46
N LYS A 545 21.43 -1.37 10.89
CA LYS A 545 22.86 -1.71 10.70
C LYS A 545 23.21 -3.08 11.26
N GLU A 546 22.69 -3.45 12.42
CA GLU A 546 22.92 -4.76 13.05
C GLU A 546 22.37 -5.91 12.18
N VAL A 547 21.14 -5.77 11.67
CA VAL A 547 20.48 -6.78 10.82
C VAL A 547 21.27 -7.01 9.52
N LEU A 548 21.85 -5.95 8.98
CA LEU A 548 22.64 -5.99 7.74
C LEU A 548 24.13 -6.30 7.96
N GLY A 549 24.59 -6.42 9.21
CA GLY A 549 25.99 -6.66 9.53
C GLY A 549 26.94 -5.50 9.18
N LEU A 550 26.48 -4.26 9.33
CA LEU A 550 27.18 -3.02 8.94
C LEU A 550 27.87 -2.27 10.10
N GLU A 551 28.04 -2.91 11.28
CA GLU A 551 28.68 -2.29 12.46
C GLU A 551 30.20 -2.10 12.36
#